data_AF-A0A8T7DMC1-F1
#
_entry.id   AF-A0A8T7DMC1-F1
#
_cell.length_a   1.000
_cell.length_b   1.000
_cell.length_c   1.000
_cell.angle_alpha   90.00
_cell.angle_beta   90.00
_cell.angle_gamma   90.00
#
_symmetry.space_group_name_H-M   'P 1'
#
loop_
_entity.id
_entity.type
_entity.pdbx_description
1 polymer ?
#
loop_
_entity_poly.entity_id
_entity_poly.type
_entity_poly.pdbx_seq_one_letter_code
_entity_poly.pdbx_strand_id
1 'polypeptide(L)'
;MAAPSASMLANTCAGCHGTNGISVGPASPTIAGKSAEYLKEVMEGYKSGDRHATIMNRIAKGYTDEEIALMADYYAALPFESAAEKQTFDSAKIEAGSKLYKKNCSKCHDENGTLAEDDSGILGGQWLPYLQFTMVDYRSGRSEMTKKMKKKVEKLNDEEIESVLQFFASQK
;
A
#
# COMPACT_ATOMS: atom_id res chain seq x y z
N MET A 1 3.75 -34.17 -7.70
CA MET A 1 4.64 -32.98 -7.79
C MET A 1 4.68 -32.36 -6.39
N ALA A 2 5.85 -31.93 -5.91
CA ALA A 2 5.92 -31.23 -4.63
C ALA A 2 5.26 -29.86 -4.76
N ALA A 3 4.52 -29.42 -3.73
CA ALA A 3 3.94 -28.09 -3.70
C ALA A 3 5.06 -27.02 -3.72
N PRO A 4 4.85 -25.87 -4.39
CA PRO A 4 5.84 -24.81 -4.39
C PRO A 4 6.03 -24.25 -2.97
N SER A 5 7.26 -23.88 -2.62
CA SER A 5 7.53 -23.18 -1.36
C SER A 5 7.12 -21.71 -1.45
N ALA A 6 6.81 -21.10 -0.31
CA ALA A 6 6.50 -19.67 -0.23
C ALA A 6 7.61 -18.78 -0.84
N SER A 7 8.87 -19.12 -0.59
CA SER A 7 10.03 -18.41 -1.15
C SER A 7 10.15 -18.53 -2.67
N MET A 8 9.81 -19.70 -3.26
CA MET A 8 9.83 -19.85 -4.71
C MET A 8 8.77 -18.97 -5.38
N LEU A 9 7.58 -18.91 -4.80
CA LEU A 9 6.49 -18.06 -5.29
C LEU A 9 6.86 -16.57 -5.14
N ALA A 10 7.27 -16.15 -3.93
CA ALA A 10 7.57 -14.75 -3.62
C ALA A 10 8.76 -14.18 -4.43
N ASN A 11 9.79 -14.99 -4.72
CA ASN A 11 10.93 -14.51 -5.50
C ASN A 11 10.56 -14.01 -6.90
N THR A 12 9.43 -14.45 -7.46
CA THR A 12 8.95 -13.96 -8.77
C THR A 12 8.51 -12.49 -8.73
N CYS A 13 8.12 -11.97 -7.56
CA CYS A 13 7.63 -10.60 -7.39
C CYS A 13 8.78 -9.58 -7.33
N ALA A 14 10.01 -10.03 -7.06
CA ALA A 14 11.17 -9.16 -6.83
C ALA A 14 11.54 -8.29 -8.03
N GLY A 15 11.18 -8.72 -9.26
CA GLY A 15 11.40 -7.93 -10.46
C GLY A 15 10.63 -6.59 -10.48
N CYS A 16 9.50 -6.52 -9.79
CA CYS A 16 8.69 -5.30 -9.71
C CYS A 16 8.71 -4.65 -8.32
N HIS A 17 8.72 -5.46 -7.26
CA HIS A 17 8.66 -4.99 -5.87
C HIS A 17 10.02 -4.98 -5.16
N GLY A 18 11.10 -5.30 -5.87
CA GLY A 18 12.46 -5.37 -5.34
C GLY A 18 12.72 -6.62 -4.50
N THR A 19 14.00 -6.86 -4.21
CA THR A 19 14.44 -7.98 -3.37
C THR A 19 13.74 -7.89 -2.01
N ASN A 20 13.27 -9.03 -1.49
CA ASN A 20 12.51 -9.12 -0.25
C ASN A 20 11.21 -8.27 -0.23
N GLY A 21 10.74 -7.78 -1.38
CA GLY A 21 9.56 -6.89 -1.45
C GLY A 21 9.84 -5.45 -1.02
N ILE A 22 11.12 -5.07 -0.94
CA ILE A 22 11.56 -3.70 -0.68
C ILE A 22 11.80 -3.01 -2.03
N SER A 23 10.84 -2.17 -2.43
CA SER A 23 10.85 -1.57 -3.75
C SER A 23 11.94 -0.51 -3.88
N VAL A 24 12.57 -0.48 -5.06
CA VAL A 24 13.55 0.55 -5.45
C VAL A 24 12.91 1.72 -6.21
N GLY A 25 11.59 1.69 -6.38
CA GLY A 25 10.80 2.77 -6.95
C GLY A 25 10.80 2.84 -8.48
N PRO A 26 10.29 3.95 -9.05
CA PRO A 26 9.72 5.10 -8.33
C PRO A 26 8.27 4.92 -7.88
N ALA A 27 7.55 3.89 -8.37
CA ALA A 27 6.10 3.78 -8.18
C ALA A 27 5.60 2.39 -7.74
N SER A 28 6.38 1.32 -7.92
CA SER A 28 6.02 0.02 -7.38
C SER A 28 6.04 0.09 -5.85
N PRO A 29 5.01 -0.40 -5.13
CA PRO A 29 4.99 -0.31 -3.68
C PRO A 29 5.97 -1.30 -3.03
N THR A 30 6.51 -0.92 -1.88
CA THR A 30 7.10 -1.88 -0.93
C THR A 30 5.97 -2.72 -0.32
N ILE A 31 6.14 -4.05 -0.35
CA ILE A 31 5.17 -5.03 0.15
C ILE A 31 5.66 -5.78 1.39
N ALA A 32 6.97 -5.72 1.68
CA ALA A 32 7.56 -6.28 2.90
C ALA A 32 6.94 -5.67 4.17
N GLY A 33 6.79 -6.45 5.23
CA GLY A 33 6.35 -6.01 6.56
C GLY A 33 4.89 -5.59 6.67
N LYS A 34 4.11 -5.64 5.58
CA LYS A 34 2.65 -5.51 5.65
C LYS A 34 2.04 -6.75 6.28
N SER A 35 0.93 -6.62 7.00
CA SER A 35 0.26 -7.79 7.59
C SER A 35 -0.15 -8.80 6.51
N ALA A 36 -0.11 -10.08 6.87
CA ALA A 36 -0.49 -11.15 5.97
C ALA A 36 -1.96 -11.03 5.55
N GLU A 37 -2.83 -10.62 6.48
CA GLU A 37 -4.25 -10.39 6.21
C GLU A 37 -4.46 -9.29 5.16
N TYR A 38 -3.79 -8.14 5.30
CA TYR A 38 -3.84 -7.08 4.30
C TYR A 38 -3.34 -7.55 2.93
N LEU A 39 -2.18 -8.21 2.88
CA LEU A 39 -1.59 -8.69 1.63
C LEU A 39 -2.51 -9.69 0.92
N LYS A 40 -3.14 -10.59 1.69
CA LYS A 40 -4.12 -11.55 1.16
C LYS A 40 -5.34 -10.83 0.60
N GLU A 41 -5.96 -9.93 1.36
CA GLU A 41 -7.14 -9.16 0.92
C GLU A 41 -6.86 -8.37 -0.36
N VAL A 42 -5.69 -7.72 -0.44
CA VAL A 42 -5.30 -6.98 -1.65
C VAL A 42 -5.13 -7.90 -2.86
N MET A 43 -4.49 -9.05 -2.70
CA MET A 43 -4.32 -10.02 -3.78
C MET A 43 -5.64 -10.63 -4.24
N GLU A 44 -6.52 -10.97 -3.30
CA GLU A 44 -7.87 -11.47 -3.59
C GLU A 44 -8.70 -10.40 -4.30
N GLY A 45 -8.65 -9.14 -3.86
CA GLY A 45 -9.31 -8.02 -4.53
C GLY A 45 -8.80 -7.78 -5.95
N TYR A 46 -7.50 -7.97 -6.21
CA TYR A 46 -6.97 -7.94 -7.57
C TYR A 46 -7.43 -9.14 -8.41
N LYS A 47 -7.55 -10.32 -7.80
CA LYS A 47 -7.97 -11.56 -8.46
C LYS A 47 -9.45 -11.51 -8.85
N SER A 48 -10.32 -11.03 -7.96
CA SER A 48 -11.77 -10.85 -8.20
C SER A 48 -12.05 -9.68 -9.14
N GLY A 49 -11.22 -8.64 -9.10
CA GLY A 49 -11.40 -7.40 -9.84
C GLY A 49 -12.07 -6.29 -9.04
N ASP A 50 -12.37 -6.53 -7.75
CA ASP A 50 -12.91 -5.50 -6.83
C ASP A 50 -11.91 -4.37 -6.57
N ARG A 51 -10.61 -4.66 -6.75
CA ARG A 51 -9.53 -3.67 -6.69
C ARG A 51 -8.93 -3.45 -8.07
N HIS A 52 -8.89 -2.19 -8.50
CA HIS A 52 -8.27 -1.84 -9.78
C HIS A 52 -6.76 -2.06 -9.76
N ALA A 53 -6.23 -2.62 -10.85
CA ALA A 53 -4.80 -2.76 -11.08
C ALA A 53 -4.46 -2.60 -12.56
N THR A 54 -3.24 -2.15 -12.84
CA THR A 54 -2.67 -2.14 -14.19
C THR A 54 -2.22 -3.53 -14.64
N ILE A 55 -1.55 -4.26 -13.75
CA ILE A 55 -1.00 -5.60 -14.03
C ILE A 55 -1.32 -6.63 -12.95
N MET A 56 -1.46 -6.21 -11.68
CA MET A 56 -1.60 -7.14 -10.55
C MET A 56 -2.85 -8.03 -10.63
N ASN A 57 -3.92 -7.59 -11.30
CA ASN A 57 -5.09 -8.44 -11.56
C ASN A 57 -4.76 -9.65 -12.46
N ARG A 58 -3.83 -9.50 -13.41
CA ARG A 58 -3.38 -10.61 -14.26
C ARG A 58 -2.44 -11.53 -13.48
N ILE A 59 -1.57 -10.96 -12.65
CA ILE A 59 -0.64 -11.72 -11.82
C ILE A 59 -1.39 -12.53 -10.75
N ALA A 60 -2.31 -11.90 -10.01
CA ALA A 60 -3.07 -12.55 -8.95
C ALA A 60 -3.93 -13.71 -9.43
N LYS A 61 -4.44 -13.65 -10.68
CA LYS A 61 -5.19 -14.75 -11.31
C LYS A 61 -4.33 -16.00 -11.59
N GLY A 62 -3.01 -15.86 -11.59
CA GLY A 62 -2.08 -16.98 -11.78
C GLY A 62 -1.86 -17.83 -10.53
N TYR A 63 -2.33 -17.38 -9.37
CA TYR A 63 -2.09 -18.04 -8.08
C TYR A 63 -3.39 -18.56 -7.44
N THR A 64 -3.29 -19.69 -6.75
CA THR A 64 -4.39 -20.19 -5.90
C THR A 64 -4.50 -19.36 -4.61
N ASP A 65 -5.59 -19.53 -3.88
CA ASP A 65 -5.80 -18.79 -2.62
C ASP A 65 -4.81 -19.24 -1.54
N GLU A 66 -4.43 -20.53 -1.57
CA GLU A 66 -3.38 -21.09 -0.72
C GLU A 66 -2.00 -20.51 -1.07
N GLU A 67 -1.67 -20.36 -2.36
CA GLU A 67 -0.42 -19.75 -2.80
C GLU A 67 -0.35 -18.26 -2.44
N ILE A 68 -1.47 -17.54 -2.55
CA ILE A 68 -1.59 -16.15 -2.09
C ILE A 68 -1.32 -16.07 -0.58
N ALA A 69 -1.93 -16.94 0.22
CA ALA A 69 -1.70 -16.97 1.66
C ALA A 69 -0.22 -17.24 2.01
N LEU A 70 0.42 -18.20 1.34
CA LEU A 70 1.85 -18.50 1.53
C LEU A 70 2.75 -17.30 1.21
N MET A 71 2.48 -16.56 0.13
CA MET A 71 3.24 -15.35 -0.19
C MET A 71 2.96 -14.21 0.78
N ALA A 72 1.72 -14.05 1.23
CA ALA A 72 1.34 -13.04 2.21
C ALA A 72 2.08 -13.25 3.54
N ASP A 73 2.09 -14.48 4.06
CA ASP A 73 2.85 -14.84 5.28
C ASP A 73 4.35 -14.59 5.09
N TYR A 74 4.89 -14.92 3.92
CA TYR A 74 6.30 -14.71 3.61
C TYR A 74 6.69 -13.23 3.69
N TYR A 75 5.94 -12.33 3.04
CA TYR A 75 6.24 -10.90 3.06
C TYR A 75 5.93 -10.23 4.39
N ALA A 76 4.93 -10.71 5.12
CA ALA A 76 4.61 -10.22 6.46
C ALA A 76 5.73 -10.49 7.48
N ALA A 77 6.47 -11.59 7.30
CA ALA A 77 7.62 -11.92 8.15
C ALA A 77 8.88 -11.11 7.86
N LEU A 78 8.90 -10.34 6.76
CA LEU A 78 10.05 -9.51 6.37
C LEU A 78 9.94 -8.10 6.95
N PRO A 79 11.07 -7.42 7.24
CA PRO A 79 11.02 -6.04 7.71
C PRO A 79 10.55 -5.08 6.60
N PHE A 80 9.69 -4.13 6.96
CA PHE A 80 9.40 -2.98 6.10
C PHE A 80 10.60 -2.03 6.08
N GLU A 81 10.88 -1.44 4.91
CA GLU A 81 11.86 -0.37 4.76
C GLU A 81 11.18 0.83 4.09
N SER A 82 11.20 1.97 4.77
CA SER A 82 10.65 3.21 4.26
C SER A 82 11.41 3.70 3.02
N ALA A 83 10.66 4.11 2.01
CA ALA A 83 11.16 4.79 0.82
C ALA A 83 11.33 6.31 1.02
N ALA A 84 11.07 6.85 2.22
CA ALA A 84 11.11 8.29 2.46
C ALA A 84 12.47 8.92 2.11
N GLU A 85 13.57 8.25 2.46
CA GLU A 85 14.92 8.77 2.17
C GLU A 85 15.31 8.68 0.68
N LYS A 86 14.55 7.92 -0.11
CA LYS A 86 14.78 7.70 -1.54
C LYS A 86 13.93 8.64 -2.42
N GLN A 87 13.23 9.58 -1.80
CA GLN A 87 12.25 10.46 -2.43
C GLN A 87 12.44 11.91 -1.98
N THR A 88 11.89 12.84 -2.74
CA THR A 88 11.85 14.27 -2.39
C THR A 88 10.43 14.68 -2.07
N PHE A 89 10.28 15.57 -1.09
CA PHE A 89 8.98 16.03 -0.61
C PHE A 89 9.00 17.55 -0.42
N ASP A 90 7.81 18.15 -0.47
CA ASP A 90 7.60 19.56 -0.16
C ASP A 90 7.34 19.72 1.33
N SER A 91 8.22 20.45 2.03
CA SER A 91 8.15 20.65 3.48
C SER A 91 6.87 21.37 3.90
N ALA A 92 6.37 22.32 3.11
CA ALA A 92 5.13 23.02 3.40
C ALA A 92 3.92 22.06 3.30
N LYS A 93 3.96 21.15 2.32
CA LYS A 93 2.92 20.12 2.17
C LYS A 93 2.95 19.07 3.27
N ILE A 94 4.13 18.67 3.75
CA ILE A 94 4.25 17.76 4.90
C ILE A 94 3.61 18.39 6.14
N GLU A 95 3.87 19.68 6.41
CA GLU A 95 3.30 20.36 7.58
C GLU A 95 1.77 20.46 7.49
N ALA A 96 1.26 20.86 6.34
CA ALA A 96 -0.18 20.91 6.08
C ALA A 96 -0.82 19.50 6.20
N GLY A 97 -0.16 18.50 5.61
CA GLY A 97 -0.58 17.11 5.63
C GLY A 97 -0.65 16.52 7.04
N SER A 98 0.32 16.83 7.90
CA SER A 98 0.31 16.38 9.30
C SER A 98 -0.91 16.88 10.08
N LYS A 99 -1.29 18.15 9.86
CA LYS A 99 -2.49 18.74 10.49
C LYS A 99 -3.77 18.05 10.00
N LEU A 100 -3.86 17.76 8.71
CA LEU A 100 -4.99 17.06 8.09
C LEU A 100 -5.06 15.59 8.53
N TYR A 101 -3.92 14.90 8.60
CA TYR A 101 -3.78 13.53 9.08
C TYR A 101 -4.34 13.39 10.49
N LYS A 102 -3.90 14.24 11.44
CA LYS A 102 -4.38 14.22 12.84
C LYS A 102 -5.89 14.43 12.96
N LYS A 103 -6.48 15.20 12.04
CA LYS A 103 -7.92 15.53 12.04
C LYS A 103 -8.78 14.44 11.40
N ASN A 104 -8.28 13.80 10.35
CA ASN A 104 -9.11 13.00 9.44
C ASN A 104 -8.73 11.53 9.36
N CYS A 105 -7.45 11.18 9.57
CA CYS A 105 -6.88 9.89 9.17
C CYS A 105 -6.39 9.06 10.36
N SER A 106 -5.85 9.70 11.40
CA SER A 106 -5.19 9.04 12.54
C SER A 106 -6.07 8.09 13.35
N LYS A 107 -7.40 8.13 13.19
CA LYS A 107 -8.32 7.19 13.85
C LYS A 107 -8.28 5.77 13.28
N CYS A 108 -7.76 5.61 12.06
CA CYS A 108 -7.71 4.33 11.36
C CYS A 108 -6.33 4.04 10.79
N HIS A 109 -5.55 5.07 10.47
CA HIS A 109 -4.15 4.95 10.06
C HIS A 109 -3.28 5.43 11.22
N ASP A 110 -3.01 4.57 12.19
CA ASP A 110 -2.30 4.97 13.42
C ASP A 110 -0.78 5.06 13.19
N GLU A 111 -0.06 5.65 14.14
CA GLU A 111 1.40 5.81 14.08
C GLU A 111 1.91 6.52 12.81
N ASN A 112 1.11 7.45 12.28
CA ASN A 112 1.37 8.13 11.00
C ASN A 112 1.31 7.18 9.80
N GLY A 113 0.51 6.12 9.92
CA GLY A 113 0.31 5.08 8.91
C GLY A 113 1.43 4.04 8.87
N THR A 114 2.30 3.96 9.88
CA THR A 114 3.38 2.94 9.90
C THR A 114 2.92 1.61 10.48
N LEU A 115 1.75 1.54 11.10
CA LEU A 115 1.24 0.33 11.73
C LEU A 115 0.85 -0.72 10.68
N ALA A 116 1.48 -1.89 10.73
CA ALA A 116 1.20 -2.98 9.79
C ALA A 116 -0.16 -3.65 10.02
N GLU A 117 -0.63 -3.62 11.26
CA GLU A 117 -1.82 -4.31 11.75
C GLU A 117 -3.10 -3.46 11.64
N ASP A 118 -3.00 -2.23 11.13
CA ASP A 118 -4.21 -1.49 10.78
C ASP A 118 -4.88 -2.12 9.54
N ASP A 119 -6.20 -1.98 9.41
CA ASP A 119 -6.99 -2.53 8.29
C ASP A 119 -6.52 -2.04 6.90
N SER A 120 -5.59 -1.07 6.85
CA SER A 120 -5.10 -0.42 5.63
C SER A 120 -3.63 -0.75 5.31
N GLY A 121 -2.95 -1.48 6.19
CA GLY A 121 -1.53 -1.76 6.16
C GLY A 121 -0.64 -0.52 6.18
N ILE A 122 0.67 -0.74 6.03
CA ILE A 122 1.68 0.34 6.08
C ILE A 122 1.51 1.35 4.92
N LEU A 123 1.11 2.57 5.24
CA LEU A 123 1.07 3.73 4.34
C LEU A 123 2.29 4.65 4.53
N GLY A 124 2.77 4.75 5.77
CA GLY A 124 3.92 5.54 6.17
C GLY A 124 5.18 5.06 5.46
N GLY A 125 5.91 5.97 4.82
CA GLY A 125 7.15 5.65 4.11
C GLY A 125 6.95 4.91 2.79
N GLN A 126 5.73 4.81 2.28
CA GLN A 126 5.48 4.24 0.96
C GLN A 126 5.88 5.21 -0.16
N TRP A 127 6.03 4.69 -1.39
CA TRP A 127 6.25 5.52 -2.58
C TRP A 127 5.11 6.51 -2.80
N LEU A 128 5.42 7.81 -2.87
CA LEU A 128 4.45 8.88 -3.09
C LEU A 128 3.65 8.67 -4.39
N PRO A 129 4.26 8.30 -5.54
CA PRO A 129 3.49 8.01 -6.75
C PRO A 129 2.49 6.87 -6.56
N TYR A 130 2.86 5.82 -5.80
CA TYR A 130 1.93 4.72 -5.50
C TYR A 130 0.72 5.21 -4.71
N LEU A 131 0.95 6.02 -3.68
CA LEU A 131 -0.11 6.60 -2.84
C LEU A 131 -1.03 7.51 -3.67
N GLN A 132 -0.46 8.32 -4.57
CA GLN A 132 -1.20 9.19 -5.49
C GLN A 132 -2.08 8.36 -6.43
N PHE A 133 -1.53 7.34 -7.10
CA PHE A 133 -2.30 6.49 -8.00
C PHE A 133 -3.42 5.75 -7.27
N THR A 134 -3.13 5.23 -6.08
CA THR A 134 -4.13 4.56 -5.24
C THR A 134 -5.28 5.51 -4.89
N MET A 135 -4.98 6.76 -4.54
CA MET A 135 -6.01 7.75 -4.22
C MET A 135 -6.82 8.17 -5.46
N VAL A 136 -6.19 8.25 -6.63
CA VAL A 136 -6.90 8.49 -7.91
C VAL A 136 -7.85 7.33 -8.22
N ASP A 137 -7.43 6.08 -8.02
CA ASP A 137 -8.27 4.90 -8.21
C ASP A 137 -9.50 4.93 -7.28
N TYR A 138 -9.31 5.27 -6.01
CA TYR A 138 -10.40 5.43 -5.05
C TYR A 138 -11.36 6.56 -5.41
N ARG A 139 -10.84 7.76 -5.71
CA ARG A 139 -11.69 8.93 -6.02
C ARG A 139 -12.42 8.81 -7.34
N SER A 140 -11.88 8.05 -8.30
CA SER A 140 -12.57 7.72 -9.55
C SER A 140 -13.60 6.58 -9.41
N GLY A 141 -13.66 5.93 -8.24
CA GLY A 141 -14.53 4.77 -8.03
C GLY A 141 -14.07 3.50 -8.74
N ARG A 142 -12.82 3.45 -9.21
CA ARG A 142 -12.22 2.25 -9.81
C ARG A 142 -11.88 1.19 -8.77
N SER A 143 -11.60 1.62 -7.54
CA SER A 143 -11.44 0.76 -6.37
C SER A 143 -12.41 1.24 -5.29
N GLU A 144 -13.01 0.31 -4.54
CA GLU A 144 -13.91 0.68 -3.45
C GLU A 144 -13.16 1.21 -2.23
N MET A 145 -13.66 2.31 -1.66
CA MET A 145 -13.25 2.79 -0.33
C MET A 145 -14.24 2.29 0.72
N THR A 146 -13.75 2.04 1.93
CA THR A 146 -14.66 1.89 3.08
C THR A 146 -15.52 3.13 3.24
N LYS A 147 -16.77 2.97 3.70
CA LYS A 147 -17.70 4.10 3.90
C LYS A 147 -17.12 5.19 4.82
N LYS A 148 -16.30 4.78 5.81
CA LYS A 148 -15.61 5.70 6.74
C LYS A 148 -14.55 6.53 6.02
N MET A 149 -13.70 5.89 5.21
CA MET A 149 -12.65 6.56 4.43
C MET A 149 -13.25 7.49 3.39
N LYS A 150 -14.25 7.01 2.62
CA LYS A 150 -14.95 7.82 1.60
C LYS A 150 -15.48 9.14 2.16
N LYS A 151 -16.18 9.10 3.30
CA LYS A 151 -16.73 10.31 3.97
C LYS A 151 -15.66 11.31 4.43
N LYS A 152 -14.42 10.85 4.66
CA LYS A 152 -13.29 11.71 5.02
C LYS A 152 -12.59 12.27 3.79
N VAL A 153 -12.34 11.43 2.79
CA VAL A 153 -11.68 11.81 1.53
C VAL A 153 -12.52 12.80 0.73
N GLU A 154 -13.85 12.61 0.65
CA GLU A 154 -14.75 13.53 -0.07
C GLU A 154 -14.82 14.95 0.51
N LYS A 155 -14.30 15.15 1.73
CA LYS A 155 -14.24 16.47 2.38
C LYS A 155 -12.94 17.22 2.10
N LEU A 156 -11.99 16.56 1.44
CA LEU A 156 -10.69 17.12 1.12
C LEU A 156 -10.62 17.46 -0.37
N ASN A 157 -10.02 18.59 -0.68
CA ASN A 157 -9.70 18.94 -2.06
C ASN A 157 -8.39 18.27 -2.54
N ASP A 158 -8.04 18.47 -3.81
CA ASP A 158 -6.87 17.82 -4.43
C ASP A 158 -5.56 18.22 -3.76
N GLU A 159 -5.40 19.48 -3.35
CA GLU A 159 -4.20 19.98 -2.67
C GLU A 159 -4.09 19.40 -1.25
N GLU A 160 -5.20 19.34 -0.52
CA GLU A 160 -5.26 18.77 0.82
C GLU A 160 -4.96 17.27 0.81
N ILE A 161 -5.48 16.54 -0.19
CA ILE A 161 -5.15 15.13 -0.40
C ILE A 161 -3.66 14.99 -0.69
N GLU A 162 -3.13 15.77 -1.63
CA GLU A 162 -1.70 15.74 -1.97
C GLU A 162 -0.82 16.03 -0.75
N SER A 163 -1.18 17.00 0.09
CA SER A 163 -0.47 17.26 1.36
C SER A 163 -0.48 16.05 2.30
N VAL A 164 -1.63 15.39 2.47
CA VAL A 164 -1.73 14.17 3.30
C VAL A 164 -0.88 13.04 2.73
N LEU A 165 -0.85 12.86 1.41
CA LEU A 165 -0.05 11.82 0.76
C LEU A 165 1.45 12.08 0.91
N GLN A 166 1.90 13.33 0.77
CA GLN A 166 3.30 13.69 1.03
C GLN A 166 3.69 13.48 2.49
N PHE A 167 2.78 13.80 3.42
CA PHE A 167 3.00 13.49 4.84
C PHE A 167 3.18 11.98 5.06
N PHE A 168 2.29 11.13 4.54
CA PHE A 168 2.44 9.68 4.68
C PHE A 168 3.75 9.18 4.06
N ALA A 169 4.05 9.59 2.83
CA ALA A 169 5.27 9.17 2.12
C ALA A 169 6.56 9.61 2.84
N SER A 170 6.52 10.70 3.60
CA SER A 170 7.69 11.21 4.34
C SER A 170 7.95 10.51 5.67
N GLN A 171 7.08 9.60 6.13
CA GLN A 171 7.27 8.89 7.40
C GLN A 171 8.37 7.83 7.28
N LYS A 172 9.09 7.60 8.38
CA LYS A 172 10.19 6.62 8.45
C LYS A 172 9.74 5.36 9.16
#